data_AF-A0A6A2Y268-F1
#
_entry.id   AF-A0A6A2Y268-F1
#
_cell.length_a   1.000
_cell.length_b   1.000
_cell.length_c   1.000
_cell.angle_alpha   90.00
_cell.angle_beta   90.00
_cell.angle_gamma   90.00
#
_symmetry.space_group_name_H-M   'P 1'
#
loop_
_entity.id
_entity.type
_entity.pdbx_description
1 polymer ?
#
loop_
_entity_poly.entity_id
_entity_poly.type
_entity_poly.pdbx_seq_one_letter_code
_entity_poly.pdbx_strand_id
1 'polypeptide(L)'
;MHVFGVENRDTLTHKATGYSAKLLKKPDQCRAVYACSHLFWVDDQDNVKDGERVLLCLKRALRIANAAQQMLNAARGSTGSVILFVEILNKYLYFFEKGNPQINVASIQSLIELVTTEMHSDSCTSDPAADAFFASTLRYIEFKKQKGGAVGEKYEPIKV
;
A
#
# COMPACT_ATOMS: atom_id res chain seq x y z
N MET A 1 26.87 4.46 -4.28
CA MET A 1 27.69 3.28 -4.65
C MET A 1 26.83 2.03 -4.47
N HIS A 2 26.55 1.29 -5.55
CA HIS A 2 25.83 0.01 -5.47
C HIS A 2 26.85 -1.14 -5.48
N VAL A 3 26.87 -1.95 -4.42
CA VAL A 3 27.84 -3.05 -4.26
C VAL A 3 27.47 -4.27 -5.11
N PHE A 4 26.18 -4.52 -5.34
CA PHE A 4 25.70 -5.63 -6.16
C PHE A 4 25.42 -5.20 -7.61
N GLY A 5 25.90 -5.99 -8.56
CA GLY A 5 25.51 -5.87 -9.97
C GLY A 5 24.04 -6.24 -10.23
N VAL A 6 23.54 -5.95 -11.44
CA VAL A 6 22.12 -6.08 -11.81
C VAL A 6 21.55 -7.48 -11.55
N GLU A 7 22.23 -8.54 -12.00
CA GLU A 7 21.77 -9.93 -11.85
C GLU A 7 21.70 -10.37 -10.38
N ASN A 8 22.72 -10.02 -9.59
CA ASN A 8 22.76 -10.33 -8.16
C ASN A 8 21.67 -9.56 -7.40
N ARG A 9 21.47 -8.28 -7.73
CA ARG A 9 20.38 -7.47 -7.18
C ARG A 9 19.02 -8.09 -7.53
N ASP A 10 18.79 -8.46 -8.78
CA ASP A 10 17.53 -9.06 -9.22
C ASP A 10 17.23 -10.35 -8.44
N THR A 11 18.23 -11.23 -8.35
CA THR A 11 18.14 -12.49 -7.58
C THR A 11 17.83 -12.23 -6.10
N LEU A 12 18.54 -11.31 -5.46
CA LEU A 12 18.32 -10.97 -4.05
C LEU A 12 16.93 -10.38 -3.82
N THR A 13 16.49 -9.50 -4.73
CA THR A 13 15.19 -8.82 -4.61
C THR A 13 14.03 -9.81 -4.80
N HIS A 14 14.14 -10.70 -5.78
CA HIS A 14 13.18 -11.77 -6.00
C HIS A 14 13.10 -12.71 -4.79
N LYS A 15 14.25 -13.15 -4.26
CA LYS A 15 14.31 -13.99 -3.05
C LYS A 15 13.71 -13.29 -1.83
N ALA A 16 14.09 -12.03 -1.57
CA ALA A 16 13.57 -11.26 -0.45
C ALA A 16 12.04 -11.13 -0.51
N THR A 17 11.49 -10.82 -1.70
CA THR A 17 10.05 -10.76 -1.94
C THR A 17 9.37 -12.13 -1.79
N GLY A 18 10.06 -13.20 -2.18
CA GLY A 18 9.60 -14.57 -1.98
C GLY A 18 9.51 -14.96 -0.51
N TYR A 19 10.49 -14.59 0.31
CA TYR A 19 10.54 -14.90 1.74
C TYR A 19 9.62 -13.99 2.57
N SER A 20 9.44 -12.72 2.22
CA SER A 20 8.53 -11.82 2.93
C SER A 20 7.08 -12.35 2.97
N ALA A 21 6.66 -13.02 1.90
CA ALA A 21 5.35 -13.64 1.82
C ALA A 21 5.23 -15.00 2.55
N LYS A 22 6.31 -15.49 3.15
CA LYS A 22 6.36 -16.75 3.91
C LYS A 22 6.46 -16.54 5.42
N LEU A 23 6.43 -15.30 5.90
CA LEU A 23 6.41 -15.00 7.34
C LEU A 23 5.20 -15.67 8.02
N LEU A 24 5.26 -15.94 9.32
CA LEU A 24 4.19 -16.69 9.98
C LEU A 24 2.88 -15.87 10.10
N LYS A 25 2.98 -14.65 10.61
CA LYS A 25 1.81 -13.80 10.89
C LYS A 25 1.40 -13.02 9.64
N LYS A 26 0.10 -13.01 9.33
CA LYS A 26 -0.44 -12.31 8.14
C LYS A 26 -0.16 -10.80 8.12
N PRO A 27 -0.29 -10.06 9.24
CA PRO A 27 0.10 -8.64 9.25
C PRO A 27 1.58 -8.44 8.90
N ASP A 28 2.47 -9.26 9.45
CA ASP A 28 3.90 -9.18 9.18
C ASP A 28 4.22 -9.54 7.71
N GLN A 29 3.56 -10.59 7.18
CA GLN A 29 3.64 -10.93 5.75
C GLN A 29 3.24 -9.72 4.88
N CYS A 30 2.10 -9.08 5.18
CA CYS A 30 1.58 -7.94 4.43
C CYS A 30 2.61 -6.79 4.42
N ARG A 31 3.10 -6.41 5.61
CA ARG A 31 4.05 -5.32 5.79
C ARG A 31 5.37 -5.57 5.09
N ALA A 32 5.91 -6.77 5.21
CA ALA A 32 7.14 -7.15 4.54
C ALA A 32 6.96 -7.17 3.01
N VAL A 33 5.82 -7.65 2.50
CA VAL A 33 5.56 -7.72 1.05
C VAL A 33 5.39 -6.34 0.44
N TYR A 34 4.61 -5.42 1.04
CA TYR A 34 4.56 -4.06 0.50
C TYR A 34 5.90 -3.34 0.70
N ALA A 35 6.69 -3.65 1.73
CA ALA A 35 8.00 -3.03 1.91
C ALA A 35 8.96 -3.40 0.77
N CYS A 36 8.89 -4.65 0.27
CA CYS A 36 9.66 -5.08 -0.90
C CYS A 36 9.37 -4.29 -2.17
N SER A 37 8.22 -3.59 -2.29
CA SER A 37 7.94 -2.73 -3.45
C SER A 37 9.00 -1.64 -3.65
N HIS A 38 9.59 -1.13 -2.55
CA HIS A 38 10.66 -0.12 -2.60
C HIS A 38 11.97 -0.65 -3.21
N LEU A 39 12.18 -1.97 -3.21
CA LEU A 39 13.37 -2.55 -3.83
C LEU A 39 13.33 -2.45 -5.37
N PHE A 40 12.12 -2.30 -5.93
CA PHE A 40 11.84 -2.20 -7.37
C PHE A 40 11.67 -0.76 -7.85
N TRP A 41 11.74 0.24 -6.95
CA TRP A 41 11.55 1.64 -7.31
C TRP A 41 12.44 2.54 -6.46
N VAL A 42 13.61 2.88 -7.00
CA VAL A 42 14.63 3.68 -6.29
C VAL A 42 14.83 5.01 -7.01
N ASP A 43 14.87 6.11 -6.25
CA ASP A 43 14.84 7.49 -6.75
C ASP A 43 16.20 8.06 -7.22
N ASP A 44 17.21 7.23 -7.47
CA ASP A 44 18.52 7.71 -7.92
C ASP A 44 18.63 7.74 -9.47
N GLN A 45 19.60 8.49 -10.00
CA GLN A 45 19.70 8.81 -11.43
C GLN A 45 19.93 7.58 -12.35
N ASP A 46 20.50 6.48 -11.84
CA ASP A 46 20.78 5.24 -12.59
C ASP A 46 19.98 4.02 -12.09
N ASN A 47 18.85 4.26 -11.40
CA ASN A 47 18.23 3.22 -10.58
C ASN A 47 17.03 2.49 -11.17
N VAL A 48 16.81 1.28 -10.65
CA VAL A 48 15.70 0.38 -11.03
C VAL A 48 14.36 1.06 -10.72
N LYS A 49 13.56 1.25 -11.78
CA LYS A 49 12.16 1.70 -11.74
C LYS A 49 11.27 0.71 -12.47
N ASP A 50 11.01 -0.41 -11.81
CA ASP A 50 10.11 -1.45 -12.29
C ASP A 50 8.73 -1.27 -11.64
N GLY A 51 7.89 -0.48 -12.31
CA GLY A 51 6.55 -0.15 -11.83
C GLY A 51 5.61 -1.37 -11.77
N GLU A 52 5.82 -2.36 -12.63
CA GLU A 52 5.00 -3.58 -12.66
C GLU A 52 5.25 -4.45 -11.43
N ARG A 53 6.52 -4.62 -11.06
CA ARG A 53 6.89 -5.36 -9.84
C ARG A 53 6.49 -4.62 -8.57
N VAL A 54 6.53 -3.28 -8.56
CA VAL A 54 5.91 -2.48 -7.49
C VAL A 54 4.43 -2.84 -7.34
N LEU A 55 3.67 -2.77 -8.43
CA LEU A 55 2.24 -3.06 -8.39
C LEU A 55 1.96 -4.52 -8.00
N LEU A 56 2.80 -5.46 -8.44
CA LEU A 56 2.69 -6.87 -8.05
C LEU A 56 2.85 -7.06 -6.53
N CYS A 57 3.84 -6.40 -5.91
CA CYS A 57 4.02 -6.38 -4.45
C CYS A 57 2.78 -5.80 -3.75
N LEU A 58 2.28 -4.66 -4.22
CA LEU A 58 1.13 -3.99 -3.60
C LEU A 58 -0.16 -4.83 -3.73
N LYS A 59 -0.42 -5.40 -4.90
CA LYS A 59 -1.56 -6.33 -5.12
C LYS A 59 -1.45 -7.58 -4.24
N ARG A 60 -0.23 -8.12 -4.08
CA ARG A 60 0.00 -9.26 -3.19
C ARG A 60 -0.23 -8.89 -1.72
N ALA A 61 0.26 -7.73 -1.27
CA ALA A 61 0.00 -7.22 0.07
C ALA A 61 -1.51 -7.05 0.33
N LEU A 62 -2.24 -6.51 -0.65
CA LEU A 62 -3.70 -6.36 -0.56
C LEU A 62 -4.42 -7.70 -0.43
N ARG A 63 -4.00 -8.74 -1.17
CA ARG A 63 -4.55 -10.11 -0.99
C ARG A 63 -4.26 -10.66 0.41
N ILE A 64 -3.08 -10.41 0.95
CA ILE A 64 -2.71 -10.85 2.31
C ILE A 64 -3.51 -10.10 3.37
N ALA A 65 -3.71 -8.78 3.21
CA ALA A 65 -4.55 -7.97 4.09
C ALA A 65 -6.01 -8.48 4.10
N ASN A 66 -6.58 -8.75 2.93
CA ASN A 66 -7.91 -9.37 2.82
C ASN A 66 -7.99 -10.71 3.54
N ALA A 67 -7.00 -11.59 3.36
CA ALA A 67 -6.96 -12.87 4.07
C ALA A 67 -6.83 -12.70 5.60
N ALA A 68 -6.07 -11.69 6.05
CA ALA A 68 -5.95 -11.36 7.46
C ALA A 68 -7.30 -10.89 8.04
N GLN A 69 -7.98 -10.00 7.32
CA GLN A 69 -9.30 -9.48 7.69
C GLN A 69 -10.32 -10.61 7.83
N GLN A 70 -10.40 -11.50 6.83
CA GLN A 70 -11.31 -12.65 6.84
C GLN A 70 -11.04 -13.62 8.00
N MET A 71 -9.78 -13.88 8.32
CA MET A 71 -9.41 -14.74 9.46
C MET A 71 -9.83 -14.13 10.80
N LEU A 72 -9.67 -12.82 10.97
CA LEU A 72 -10.06 -12.11 12.18
C LEU A 72 -11.59 -12.10 12.33
N ASN A 73 -12.32 -11.77 11.26
CA ASN A 73 -13.78 -11.79 11.27
C ASN A 73 -14.36 -13.18 11.59
N ALA A 74 -13.69 -14.26 11.17
CA ALA A 74 -14.09 -15.64 11.50
C ALA A 74 -13.78 -16.03 12.95
N ALA A 75 -12.71 -15.49 13.53
CA ALA A 75 -12.36 -15.65 14.94
C ALA A 75 -13.23 -14.74 15.80
N ARG A 76 -14.50 -15.15 16.00
CA ARG A 76 -15.53 -14.48 16.80
C ARG A 76 -14.93 -13.81 18.05
N GLY A 77 -14.74 -12.49 18.00
CA GLY A 77 -14.17 -11.69 19.10
C GLY A 77 -13.02 -10.76 18.74
N SER A 78 -12.46 -10.83 17.51
CA SER A 78 -11.45 -9.87 17.06
C SER A 78 -11.87 -9.28 15.71
N THR A 79 -12.19 -7.99 15.70
CA THR A 79 -12.48 -7.29 14.46
C THR A 79 -11.20 -7.06 13.70
N GLY A 80 -11.20 -7.37 12.41
CA GLY A 80 -10.01 -7.18 11.59
C GLY A 80 -9.60 -5.71 11.54
N SER A 81 -8.31 -5.45 11.84
CA SER A 81 -7.78 -4.09 11.87
C SER A 81 -7.61 -3.57 10.44
N VAL A 82 -8.43 -2.57 10.09
CA VAL A 82 -8.39 -1.91 8.78
C VAL A 82 -7.06 -1.19 8.52
N ILE A 83 -6.22 -1.04 9.55
CA ILE A 83 -4.88 -0.43 9.50
C ILE A 83 -4.06 -0.94 8.32
N LEU A 84 -4.06 -2.24 8.02
CA LEU A 84 -3.27 -2.77 6.90
C LEU A 84 -3.71 -2.21 5.54
N PHE A 85 -5.01 -1.97 5.33
CA PHE A 85 -5.51 -1.37 4.10
C PHE A 85 -5.10 0.10 4.01
N VAL A 86 -5.14 0.84 5.12
CA VAL A 86 -4.66 2.24 5.19
C VAL A 86 -3.16 2.32 4.94
N GLU A 87 -2.36 1.39 5.48
CA GLU A 87 -0.91 1.30 5.22
C GLU A 87 -0.64 1.07 3.72
N ILE A 88 -1.36 0.14 3.08
CA ILE A 88 -1.24 -0.13 1.65
C ILE A 88 -1.65 1.11 0.84
N LEU A 89 -2.74 1.80 1.20
CA LEU A 89 -3.18 3.03 0.55
C LEU A 89 -2.07 4.09 0.55
N ASN A 90 -1.42 4.28 1.69
CA ASN A 90 -0.28 5.20 1.79
C ASN A 90 0.90 4.77 0.90
N LYS A 91 1.11 3.47 0.65
CA LYS A 91 2.11 3.01 -0.33
C LYS A 91 1.68 3.29 -1.77
N TYR A 92 0.40 3.12 -2.13
CA TYR A 92 -0.12 3.53 -3.43
C TYR A 92 0.10 5.04 -3.64
N LEU A 93 -0.28 5.88 -2.66
CA LEU A 93 -0.06 7.32 -2.71
C LEU A 93 1.42 7.68 -2.89
N TYR A 94 2.32 7.03 -2.14
CA TYR A 94 3.77 7.24 -2.31
C TYR A 94 4.23 6.99 -3.75
N PHE A 95 3.93 5.82 -4.33
CA PHE A 95 4.38 5.50 -5.70
C PHE A 95 3.65 6.32 -6.76
N PHE A 96 2.41 6.72 -6.49
CA PHE A 96 1.70 7.69 -7.31
C PHE A 96 2.47 9.01 -7.36
N GLU A 97 2.92 9.56 -6.23
CA GLU A 97 3.73 10.79 -6.18
C GLU A 97 5.08 10.64 -6.87
N LYS A 98 5.70 9.48 -6.75
CA LYS A 98 6.96 9.17 -7.44
C LYS A 98 6.82 8.94 -8.94
N GLY A 99 5.61 9.05 -9.48
CA GLY A 99 5.35 8.99 -10.90
C GLY A 99 5.35 7.58 -11.47
N ASN A 100 5.07 6.55 -10.66
CA ASN A 100 4.92 5.20 -11.16
C ASN A 100 3.64 5.10 -12.02
N PRO A 101 3.74 4.84 -13.34
CA PRO A 101 2.59 4.84 -14.25
C PRO A 101 1.61 3.68 -13.99
N GLN A 102 2.06 2.63 -13.29
CA GLN A 102 1.22 1.49 -12.92
C GLN A 102 0.26 1.82 -11.77
N ILE A 103 0.50 2.93 -11.06
CA ILE A 103 -0.39 3.41 -10.00
C ILE A 103 -1.25 4.54 -10.56
N ASN A 104 -2.56 4.31 -10.61
CA ASN A 104 -3.51 5.24 -11.19
C ASN A 104 -4.60 5.66 -10.20
N VAL A 105 -5.31 6.74 -10.53
CA VAL A 105 -6.42 7.29 -9.73
C VAL A 105 -7.45 6.21 -9.42
N ALA A 106 -7.83 5.38 -10.40
CA ALA A 106 -8.82 4.33 -10.19
C ALA A 106 -8.41 3.35 -9.10
N SER A 107 -7.15 2.91 -9.08
CA SER A 107 -6.63 1.99 -8.06
C SER A 107 -6.60 2.60 -6.67
N ILE A 108 -6.33 3.91 -6.56
CA ILE A 108 -6.38 4.65 -5.30
C ILE A 108 -7.82 4.80 -4.83
N GLN A 109 -8.72 5.19 -5.74
CA GLN A 109 -10.16 5.37 -5.46
C GLN A 109 -10.79 4.06 -4.96
N SER A 110 -10.57 2.94 -5.64
CA SER A 110 -11.07 1.64 -5.21
C SER A 110 -10.54 1.22 -3.84
N LEU A 111 -9.31 1.63 -3.48
CA LEU A 111 -8.73 1.31 -2.19
C LEU A 111 -9.28 2.20 -1.07
N ILE A 112 -9.56 3.48 -1.35
CA ILE A 112 -10.28 4.37 -0.43
C ILE A 112 -11.68 3.80 -0.15
N GLU A 113 -12.42 3.42 -1.20
CA GLU A 113 -13.75 2.82 -1.08
C GLU A 113 -13.72 1.52 -0.28
N LEU A 114 -12.71 0.67 -0.49
CA LEU A 114 -12.51 -0.56 0.28
C LEU A 114 -12.28 -0.24 1.76
N VAL A 115 -11.38 0.70 2.08
CA VAL A 115 -11.11 1.11 3.46
C VAL A 115 -12.38 1.64 4.13
N THR A 116 -13.10 2.55 3.48
CA THR A 116 -14.35 3.10 3.99
C THR A 116 -15.40 2.02 4.25
N THR A 117 -15.54 1.06 3.32
CA THR A 117 -16.49 -0.05 3.46
C THR A 117 -16.14 -0.95 4.65
N GLU A 118 -14.86 -1.30 4.82
CA GLU A 118 -14.43 -2.15 5.93
C GLU A 118 -14.59 -1.44 7.29
N MET A 119 -14.31 -0.13 7.36
CA MET A 119 -14.46 0.68 8.57
C MET A 119 -15.91 0.84 9.02
N HIS A 120 -16.86 0.87 8.07
CA HIS A 120 -18.29 1.00 8.36
C HIS A 120 -19.02 -0.35 8.38
N SER A 121 -18.30 -1.46 8.24
CA SER A 121 -18.92 -2.78 8.33
C SER A 121 -19.43 -3.05 9.75
N ASP A 122 -20.64 -3.59 9.88
CA ASP A 122 -21.28 -3.91 11.18
C ASP A 122 -20.46 -4.91 12.02
N SER A 123 -19.51 -5.60 11.39
CA SER A 123 -18.57 -6.53 12.02
C SER A 123 -17.31 -5.86 12.58
N CYS A 124 -17.12 -4.56 12.37
CA CYS A 124 -15.94 -3.81 12.83
C CYS A 124 -16.25 -3.04 14.13
N THR A 125 -15.45 -3.23 15.18
CA THR A 125 -15.48 -2.35 16.34
C THR A 125 -14.64 -1.14 16.02
N SER A 126 -15.16 0.06 16.26
CA SER A 126 -14.42 1.31 16.06
C SER A 126 -13.06 1.22 16.76
N ASP A 127 -12.00 1.36 15.96
CA ASP A 127 -10.62 1.45 16.39
C ASP A 127 -10.18 2.92 16.20
N PRO A 128 -10.12 3.72 17.27
CA PRO A 128 -9.78 5.13 17.18
C PRO A 128 -8.43 5.38 16.49
N ALA A 129 -7.50 4.44 16.56
CA ALA A 129 -6.21 4.55 15.89
C ALA A 129 -6.36 4.37 14.37
N ALA A 130 -7.17 3.42 13.92
CA ALA A 130 -7.50 3.23 12.51
C ALA A 130 -8.25 4.44 11.96
N ASP A 131 -9.24 4.95 12.71
CA ASP A 131 -10.03 6.13 12.36
C ASP A 131 -9.12 7.37 12.18
N ALA A 132 -8.25 7.64 13.16
CA ALA A 132 -7.32 8.76 13.09
C ALA A 132 -6.31 8.62 11.94
N PHE A 133 -5.84 7.40 11.66
CA PHE A 133 -4.88 7.16 10.59
C PHE A 133 -5.50 7.34 9.20
N PHE A 134 -6.72 6.82 8.99
CA PHE A 134 -7.42 7.02 7.73
C PHE A 134 -7.80 8.49 7.53
N ALA A 135 -8.34 9.16 8.55
CA ALA A 135 -8.67 10.58 8.48
C ALA A 135 -7.43 11.44 8.15
N SER A 136 -6.26 11.10 8.70
CA SER A 136 -5.00 11.78 8.37
C SER A 136 -4.58 11.55 6.91
N THR A 137 -4.83 10.35 6.38
CA THR A 137 -4.57 10.00 4.98
C THR A 137 -5.50 10.77 4.02
N LEU A 138 -6.79 10.90 4.34
CA LEU A 138 -7.74 11.69 3.55
C LEU A 138 -7.39 13.18 3.58
N ARG A 139 -7.03 13.71 4.76
CA ARG A 139 -6.56 15.10 4.89
C ARG A 139 -5.30 15.37 4.05
N TYR A 140 -4.40 14.39 3.97
CA TYR A 140 -3.22 14.49 3.11
C TYR A 140 -3.59 14.57 1.63
N ILE A 141 -4.55 13.77 1.16
CA ILE A 141 -5.07 13.82 -0.21
C ILE A 141 -5.66 15.21 -0.49
N GLU A 142 -6.49 15.74 0.40
CA GLU A 142 -7.06 17.10 0.26
C GLU A 142 -5.98 18.18 0.24
N PHE A 143 -4.99 18.09 1.12
CA PHE A 143 -3.86 19.01 1.14
C PHE A 143 -3.10 18.99 -0.20
N LYS A 144 -2.94 17.82 -0.83
CA LYS A 144 -2.28 17.70 -2.15
C LYS A 144 -3.08 18.35 -3.27
N LYS A 145 -4.41 18.27 -3.25
CA LYS A 145 -5.28 18.97 -4.21
C LYS A 145 -5.10 20.50 -4.11
N GLN A 146 -5.12 21.02 -2.89
CA GLN A 146 -5.01 22.46 -2.62
C GLN A 146 -3.63 23.05 -2.98
N LYS A 147 -2.59 22.21 -3.08
CA LYS A 147 -1.23 22.66 -3.42
C LYS A 147 -1.13 23.28 -4.84
N GLY A 148 -2.09 23.00 -5.72
CA GLY A 148 -2.13 23.52 -7.08
C GLY A 148 -1.01 22.99 -7.98
N GLY A 149 -0.94 23.52 -9.20
CA GLY A 149 0.00 23.09 -10.25
C GLY A 149 -0.16 21.61 -10.64
N ALA A 150 0.89 21.03 -11.21
CA ALA A 150 0.87 19.64 -11.69
C ALA A 150 0.58 18.59 -10.60
N VAL A 151 0.89 18.91 -9.33
CA VAL A 151 0.56 18.04 -8.19
C VAL A 151 -0.92 18.11 -7.86
N GLY A 152 -1.51 19.31 -7.78
CA GLY A 152 -2.94 19.48 -7.54
C GLY A 152 -3.78 18.81 -8.63
N GLU A 153 -3.47 19.08 -9.90
CA GLU A 153 -4.15 18.50 -11.07
C GLU A 153 -4.16 16.97 -11.07
N LYS A 154 -3.07 16.36 -10.59
CA LYS A 154 -2.93 14.91 -10.49
C LYS A 154 -3.81 14.29 -9.40
N TYR A 155 -4.10 15.03 -8.33
CA TYR A 155 -4.93 14.59 -7.21
C TYR A 155 -6.40 14.97 -7.35
N GLU A 156 -6.71 15.96 -8.19
CA GLU A 156 -8.08 16.43 -8.46
C GLU A 156 -9.10 15.32 -8.71
N PRO A 157 -8.78 14.26 -9.49
CA PRO A 157 -9.76 13.21 -9.79
C PRO A 157 -10.03 12.24 -8.63
N ILE A 158 -9.21 12.26 -7.56
CA ILE A 158 -9.37 11.37 -6.41
C ILE A 158 -10.45 11.93 -5.49
N LYS A 159 -11.51 11.18 -5.23
CA LYS A 159 -12.60 11.58 -4.33
C LYS A 159 -12.38 11.00 -2.95
N VAL A 160 -12.45 11.86 -1.93
CA VAL A 160 -12.31 11.52 -0.51
C VAL A 160 -13.50 12.04 0.28
#